data_AF-A0A8T4QF68-F1
#
_entry.id   AF-A0A8T4QF68-F1
#
_cell.length_a   1.000
_cell.length_b   1.000
_cell.length_c   1.000
_cell.angle_alpha   90.00
_cell.angle_beta   90.00
_cell.angle_gamma   90.00
#
_symmetry.space_group_name_H-M   'P 1'
#
loop_
_entity.id
_entity.type
_entity.pdbx_description
1 polymer ?
#
loop_
_entity_poly.entity_id
_entity_poly.type
_entity_poly.pdbx_seq_one_letter_code
_entity_poly.pdbx_strand_id
1 'polypeptide(L)' 'MKFKDIIQKLKSFLIECKRVWQVTRKPSKSEFTVIMKVTGIGMIVIGLVGFIINFIWQVFLA' A
#
# COMPACT_ATOMS: atom_id res chain seq x y z
N MET A 1 -0.03 -14.20 37.30
CA MET A 1 0.81 -12.98 37.15
C MET A 1 1.23 -12.69 35.71
N LYS A 2 1.58 -13.67 34.85
CA LYS A 2 2.04 -13.42 33.46
C LYS A 2 1.12 -12.64 32.51
N PHE A 3 -0.21 -12.75 32.65
CA PHE A 3 -1.16 -12.14 31.70
C PHE A 3 -1.22 -10.60 31.81
N LYS A 4 -1.05 -10.07 33.03
CA LYS A 4 -1.08 -8.62 33.28
C LYS A 4 0.13 -7.92 32.64
N ASP A 5 1.30 -8.57 32.68
CA ASP A 5 2.52 -8.06 32.06
C ASP A 5 2.42 -7.99 30.54
N ILE A 6 1.78 -8.98 29.90
CA ILE A 6 1.58 -8.99 28.44
C ILE A 6 0.64 -7.86 28.01
N ILE A 7 -0.45 -7.65 28.74
CA ILE A 7 -1.40 -6.55 28.49
C ILE A 7 -0.70 -5.20 28.68
N GLN A 8 0.15 -5.07 29.69
CA GLN A 8 0.89 -3.82 29.95
C GLN A 8 1.96 -3.54 28.89
N LYS A 9 2.64 -4.58 28.39
CA LYS A 9 3.58 -4.47 27.26
C LYS A 9 2.87 -4.08 25.96
N LEU A 10 1.74 -4.72 25.63
CA LEU A 10 0.94 -4.36 24.45
C LEU A 10 0.42 -2.93 24.51
N LYS A 11 -0.08 -2.50 25.68
CA LYS A 11 -0.56 -1.12 25.88
C LYS A 11 0.56 -0.11 25.66
N SER A 12 1.75 -0.40 26.16
CA SER A 12 2.93 0.44 25.94
C SER A 12 3.33 0.47 24.46
N PHE A 13 3.32 -0.68 23.78
CA PHE A 13 3.63 -0.78 22.35
C PHE A 13 2.66 0.03 21.47
N LEU A 14 1.36 -0.03 21.77
CA LEU A 14 0.35 0.75 21.06
C LEU A 14 0.54 2.27 21.25
N ILE A 15 0.98 2.69 22.43
CA ILE A 15 1.29 4.10 22.72
C ILE A 15 2.50 4.57 21.89
N GLU A 16 3.55 3.74 21.81
CA GLU A 16 4.71 4.05 20.97
C GLU A 16 4.34 4.10 19.48
N CYS A 17 3.56 3.14 18.98
CA CYS A 17 3.04 3.19 17.61
C CYS A 17 2.21 4.45 17.32
N LYS A 18 1.39 4.89 18.28
CA LYS A 18 0.62 6.13 18.15
C LYS A 18 1.53 7.35 18.04
N ARG A 19 2.62 7.40 18.80
CA ARG A 19 3.60 8.49 18.73
C ARG A 19 4.28 8.53 17.36
N VAL A 20 4.69 7.38 16.83
CA VAL A 20 5.26 7.29 15.47
C VAL A 20 4.26 7.77 14.42
N TRP A 21 2.99 7.36 14.52
CA TRP A 21 1.96 7.79 13.57
C TRP A 21 1.74 9.31 13.59
N GLN A 22 1.82 9.95 14.75
CA GLN A 22 1.74 11.42 14.87
C GLN A 22 2.92 12.16 14.24
N VAL A 23 4.10 11.53 14.16
CA VAL A 23 5.29 12.10 13.52
C VAL A 23 5.21 11.98 11.99
N THR A 24 4.40 11.06 11.45
CA THR A 24 4.23 10.95 10.00
C THR A 24 3.53 12.17 9.41
N ARG A 25 4.12 12.75 8.36
CA ARG A 25 3.54 13.89 7.65
C ARG A 25 2.42 13.42 6.73
N LYS A 26 1.21 13.93 6.91
CA LYS A 26 0.11 13.72 5.97
C LYS A 26 0.48 14.33 4.60
N PRO A 27 0.34 13.59 3.49
CA PRO A 27 0.73 14.08 2.17
C PRO A 27 -0.09 15.30 1.78
N SER A 28 0.57 16.26 1.11
CA SER A 28 -0.14 17.39 0.51
C SER A 28 -1.01 16.92 -0.66
N LYS A 29 -2.12 17.62 -0.92
CA LYS A 29 -3.00 17.31 -2.08
C LYS A 29 -2.21 17.32 -3.40
N SER A 30 -1.23 18.22 -3.55
CA SER A 30 -0.38 18.29 -4.73
C SER A 30 0.50 17.05 -4.91
N GLU A 31 1.21 16.64 -3.85
CA GLU A 31 2.07 15.46 -3.84
C GLU A 31 1.26 14.19 -4.13
N PHE A 32 0.08 14.07 -3.49
CA PHE A 32 -0.82 12.93 -3.72
C PHE A 32 -1.28 12.84 -5.19
N THR A 33 -1.68 13.96 -5.79
CA THR A 33 -2.09 13.98 -7.21
C THR A 33 -0.96 13.61 -8.15
N VAL A 34 0.27 14.05 -7.89
CA VAL A 34 1.44 13.68 -8.69
C VAL A 34 1.69 12.17 -8.61
N ILE A 35 1.73 11.62 -7.39
CA ILE A 35 1.95 10.18 -7.18
C ILE A 35 0.84 9.36 -7.85
N MET A 36 -0.42 9.75 -7.67
CA MET A 36 -1.56 9.08 -8.30
C MET A 36 -1.48 9.08 -9.82
N LYS A 37 -1.07 10.19 -10.44
CA LYS A 37 -0.92 10.26 -11.91
C LYS A 37 0.19 9.34 -12.40
N VAL A 38 1.35 9.37 -11.75
CA VAL A 38 2.51 8.54 -12.15
C VAL A 38 2.20 7.05 -11.96
N THR A 39 1.67 6.67 -10.79
CA THR A 39 1.30 5.28 -10.49
C THR A 39 0.17 4.80 -11.39
N GLY A 40 -0.84 5.66 -11.66
CA GLY A 40 -1.95 5.33 -12.55
C GLY A 40 -1.50 5.05 -13.97
N ILE A 41 -0.57 5.85 -14.52
CA ILE A 41 0.02 5.59 -15.83
C ILE A 41 0.79 4.26 -15.82
N GLY A 42 1.58 3.99 -14.77
CA GLY A 42 2.30 2.71 -14.63
C GLY A 42 1.37 1.49 -14.61
N MET A 43 0.26 1.57 -13.86
CA MET A 43 -0.75 0.49 -13.80
C MET A 43 -1.39 0.22 -15.16
N ILE A 44 -1.72 1.27 -15.93
CA ILE A 44 -2.29 1.13 -17.28
C ILE A 44 -1.30 0.43 -18.21
N VAL A 45 -0.02 0.85 -18.19
CA VAL A 45 1.01 0.25 -19.05
C VAL A 45 1.20 -1.23 -18.73
N ILE A 46 1.37 -1.58 -17.45
CA ILE A 46 1.56 -2.97 -17.02
C ILE A 46 0.30 -3.80 -17.33
N GLY A 47 -0.89 -3.24 -17.08
CA GLY A 47 -2.16 -3.89 -17.39
C GLY A 47 -2.36 -4.17 -18.88
N LEU A 48 -1.99 -3.21 -19.75
CA LEU A 48 -2.04 -3.40 -21.21
C LEU A 48 -1.05 -4.47 -21.68
N VAL A 49 0.16 -4.50 -21.13
CA VAL A 49 1.14 -5.55 -21.48
C VAL A 49 0.62 -6.93 -21.09
N GLY A 50 0.11 -7.08 -19.85
CA GLY A 50 -0.50 -8.33 -19.41
C GLY A 50 -1.75 -8.71 -20.21
N PHE A 51 -2.55 -7.73 -20.61
CA PHE A 51 -3.73 -7.92 -21.45
C PHE A 51 -3.33 -8.42 -22.84
N ILE A 52 -2.34 -7.81 -23.49
CA ILE A 52 -1.86 -8.23 -24.82
C ILE A 52 -1.34 -9.68 -24.78
N ILE A 53 -0.58 -10.06 -23.75
CA ILE A 53 -0.09 -11.43 -23.59
C ILE A 53 -1.27 -12.41 -23.46
N ASN A 54 -2.24 -12.11 -22.61
CA ASN A 54 -3.43 -12.96 -22.45
C ASN A 54 -4.29 -13.01 -23.72
N PHE A 55 -4.42 -11.88 -24.42
CA PHE A 55 -5.19 -11.78 -25.65
C PHE A 55 -4.57 -12.66 -26.75
N ILE A 56 -3.25 -12.60 -26.92
CA ILE A 56 -2.54 -13.45 -27.89
C ILE A 56 -2.67 -14.92 -27.49
N TRP A 57 -2.52 -15.26 -26.20
CA TRP A 57 -2.70 -16.62 -25.72
C TRP A 57 -4.10 -17.15 -26.00
N GLN A 58 -5.13 -16.35 -25.75
CA GLN A 58 -6.53 -16.76 -25.92
C GLN A 58 -6.92 -16.88 -27.40
N VAL A 59 -6.35 -16.06 -28.28
CA VAL A 59 -6.65 -16.11 -29.72
C VAL A 59 -5.88 -17.22 -30.45
N PHE A 60 -4.67 -17.55 -29.99
CA PHE A 60 -3.78 -18.47 -30.70
C PHE A 60 -3.70 -19.88 -30.09
N LEU A 61 -4.02 -20.04 -28.81
CA LEU A 61 -3.80 -21.28 -28.04
C LEU A 61 -5.10 -21.93 -27.55
N ALA A 62 -6.24 -21.25 -27.66
CA ALA A 62 -7.59 -21.80 -27.49
C ALA A 62 -8.25 -22.02 -28.85
#